data_AF-A0A519S0I3-F1
#
_entry.id   AF-A0A519S0I3-F1
#
_cell.length_a   1.000
_cell.length_b   1.000
_cell.length_c   1.000
_cell.angle_alpha   90.00
_cell.angle_beta   90.00
_cell.angle_gamma   90.00
#
_symmetry.space_group_name_H-M   'P 1'
#
loop_
_entity.id
_entity.type
_entity.pdbx_description
1 polymer ?
#
loop_
_entity_poly.entity_id
_entity_poly.type
_entity_poly.pdbx_seq_one_letter_code
_entity_poly.pdbx_strand_id
1 'polypeptide(L)'
;LDAAAIVCGAFLNLSAVVKFVAAQQRDVVVVCAGWKGQFCLEDTAFGGALAEQLQPLGYDIAWSDSAIAALHLWQHAKPEWPNYLLKSAAVRRLNALEYHDDFVFCMKPDVYPDILPLWQDGRLVRG
;
A
#
# COMPACT_ATOMS: atom_id res chain seq x y z
N LEU A 1 -1.04 19.79 0.29
CA LEU A 1 -1.33 18.82 -0.78
C LEU A 1 -2.83 18.90 -0.99
N ASP A 2 -3.23 19.54 -2.08
CA ASP A 2 -4.62 19.48 -2.51
C ASP A 2 -4.76 18.22 -3.38
N ALA A 3 -5.75 17.39 -3.10
CA ALA A 3 -5.95 16.11 -3.78
C ALA A 3 -7.43 15.94 -4.11
N ALA A 4 -7.73 15.53 -5.35
CA ALA A 4 -9.12 15.34 -5.79
C ALA A 4 -9.86 14.26 -4.98
N ALA A 5 -9.13 13.28 -4.46
CA ALA A 5 -9.62 12.26 -3.54
C ALA A 5 -8.45 11.74 -2.68
N ILE A 6 -8.75 11.32 -1.45
CA ILE A 6 -7.79 10.69 -0.53
C ILE A 6 -8.43 9.39 -0.04
N VAL A 7 -7.77 8.26 -0.25
CA VAL A 7 -8.25 6.92 0.14
C VAL A 7 -7.21 6.20 1.00
N CYS A 8 -7.65 5.26 1.83
CA CYS A 8 -6.75 4.37 2.57
C CYS A 8 -6.57 3.04 1.83
N GLY A 9 -5.32 2.72 1.52
CA GLY A 9 -4.93 1.45 0.92
C GLY A 9 -4.15 0.56 1.88
N ALA A 10 -4.44 -0.72 1.84
CA ALA A 10 -3.72 -1.80 2.50
C ALA A 10 -3.73 -3.05 1.59
N PHE A 11 -2.88 -4.03 1.85
CA PHE A 11 -2.95 -5.31 1.13
C PHE A 11 -4.34 -5.95 1.23
N LEU A 12 -5.04 -5.72 2.35
CA LEU A 12 -6.41 -6.16 2.60
C LEU A 12 -7.44 -5.68 1.57
N ASN A 13 -7.20 -4.58 0.86
CA ASN A 13 -8.14 -3.98 -0.10
C ASN A 13 -7.44 -3.45 -1.38
N LEU A 14 -6.31 -4.04 -1.76
CA LEU A 14 -5.52 -3.61 -2.91
C LEU A 14 -6.39 -3.52 -4.19
N SER A 15 -7.24 -4.51 -4.44
CA SER A 15 -8.15 -4.52 -5.59
C SER A 15 -9.15 -3.35 -5.57
N ALA A 16 -9.64 -2.93 -4.39
CA ALA A 16 -10.53 -1.78 -4.26
C ALA A 16 -9.82 -0.49 -4.66
N VAL A 17 -8.58 -0.32 -4.21
CA VAL A 17 -7.74 0.85 -4.51
C VAL A 17 -7.43 0.90 -6.02
N VAL A 18 -7.03 -0.22 -6.62
CA VAL A 18 -6.74 -0.31 -8.06
C VAL A 18 -7.97 0.09 -8.89
N LYS A 19 -9.15 -0.49 -8.57
CA LYS A 19 -10.41 -0.15 -9.27
C LYS A 19 -10.75 1.33 -9.15
N PHE A 20 -10.64 1.89 -7.95
CA PHE A 20 -10.92 3.31 -7.72
C PHE A 20 -9.97 4.20 -8.53
N VAL A 21 -8.67 3.99 -8.41
CA VAL A 21 -7.65 4.76 -9.14
C VAL A 21 -7.88 4.68 -10.65
N ALA A 22 -8.06 3.48 -11.20
CA ALA A 22 -8.30 3.28 -12.62
C ALA A 22 -9.53 4.04 -13.13
N ALA A 23 -10.60 4.10 -12.33
CA ALA A 23 -11.82 4.84 -12.67
C ALA A 23 -11.64 6.37 -12.63
N GLN A 24 -10.72 6.89 -11.82
CA GLN A 24 -10.47 8.34 -11.73
C GLN A 24 -9.68 8.90 -12.92
N GLN A 25 -8.82 8.09 -13.54
CA GLN A 25 -7.91 8.52 -14.63
C GLN A 25 -7.12 9.80 -14.28
N ARG A 26 -6.54 9.84 -13.08
CA ARG A 26 -5.78 10.98 -12.55
C ARG A 26 -4.42 10.53 -12.05
N ASP A 27 -3.48 11.45 -11.96
CA ASP A 27 -2.19 11.21 -11.31
C ASP A 27 -2.38 10.72 -9.87
N VAL A 28 -1.51 9.80 -9.46
CA VAL A 28 -1.59 9.10 -8.17
C VAL A 28 -0.32 9.38 -7.38
N VAL A 29 -0.49 9.74 -6.11
CA VAL A 29 0.60 9.82 -5.14
C VAL A 29 0.31 8.84 -4.02
N VAL A 30 1.20 7.87 -3.82
CA VAL A 30 1.16 6.96 -2.67
C VAL A 30 1.92 7.61 -1.52
N VAL A 31 1.20 8.03 -0.49
CA VAL A 31 1.81 8.59 0.72
C VAL A 31 2.03 7.47 1.73
N CYS A 32 3.25 6.96 1.81
CA CYS A 32 3.65 6.01 2.85
C CYS A 32 3.70 6.76 4.19
N ALA A 33 3.00 6.25 5.20
CA ALA A 33 2.97 6.88 6.53
C ALA A 33 4.36 6.84 7.20
N GLY A 34 5.10 5.74 6.97
CA GLY A 34 6.37 5.50 7.63
C GLY A 34 6.21 5.38 9.15
N TRP A 35 7.34 5.40 9.86
CA TRP A 35 7.34 5.34 11.32
C TRP A 35 8.34 6.33 11.91
N LYS A 36 7.86 7.34 12.64
CA LYS A 36 8.69 8.40 13.25
C LYS A 36 9.66 9.03 12.24
N GLY A 37 9.17 9.32 11.04
CA GLY A 37 9.96 9.89 9.95
C GLY A 37 10.93 8.91 9.28
N GLN A 38 10.82 7.61 9.57
CA GLN A 38 11.65 6.56 8.96
C GLN A 38 10.88 5.81 7.89
N PHE A 39 11.64 5.29 6.93
CA PHE A 39 11.17 4.42 5.88
C PHE A 39 10.57 3.12 6.44
N CYS A 40 9.43 2.69 5.88
CA CYS A 40 8.77 1.43 6.20
C CYS A 40 8.76 0.51 4.97
N LEU A 41 9.24 -0.73 5.16
CA LEU A 41 9.33 -1.73 4.09
C LEU A 41 7.93 -2.14 3.62
N GLU A 42 7.02 -2.36 4.57
CA GLU A 42 5.64 -2.77 4.29
C GLU A 42 4.83 -1.72 3.54
N ASP A 43 4.92 -0.45 3.94
CA ASP A 43 4.26 0.67 3.25
C ASP A 43 4.77 0.80 1.81
N THR A 44 6.10 0.75 1.64
CA THR A 44 6.73 0.89 0.33
C THR A 44 6.43 -0.30 -0.57
N ALA A 45 6.42 -1.51 -0.01
CA ALA A 45 6.04 -2.71 -0.74
C ALA A 45 4.58 -2.66 -1.21
N PHE A 46 3.66 -2.12 -0.40
CA PHE A 46 2.29 -1.86 -0.82
C PHE A 46 2.24 -0.89 -2.01
N GLY A 47 3.01 0.21 -1.95
CA GLY A 47 3.12 1.15 -3.09
C GLY A 47 3.63 0.48 -4.36
N GLY A 48 4.59 -0.43 -4.26
CA GLY A 48 5.06 -1.25 -5.38
C GLY A 48 4.03 -2.23 -5.92
N ALA A 49 3.27 -2.87 -5.04
CA ALA A 49 2.17 -3.77 -5.42
C ALA A 49 1.05 -3.02 -6.17
N LEU A 50 0.73 -1.81 -5.71
CA LEU A 50 -0.22 -0.93 -6.40
C LEU A 50 0.31 -0.49 -7.77
N ALA A 51 1.59 -0.08 -7.86
CA ALA A 51 2.20 0.31 -9.12
C ALA A 51 2.19 -0.84 -10.14
N GLU A 52 2.53 -2.06 -9.72
CA GLU A 52 2.50 -3.25 -10.58
C GLU A 52 1.11 -3.51 -11.20
N GLN A 53 0.04 -3.29 -10.43
CA GLN A 53 -1.34 -3.47 -10.89
C GLN A 53 -1.82 -2.33 -11.81
N LEU A 54 -1.31 -1.11 -11.61
CA LEU A 54 -1.71 0.07 -12.38
C LEU A 54 -0.97 0.22 -13.71
N GLN A 55 0.28 -0.28 -13.83
CA GLN A 55 1.07 -0.20 -15.06
C GLN A 55 0.34 -0.75 -16.29
N PRO A 56 -0.28 -1.96 -16.26
CA PRO A 56 -1.07 -2.48 -17.39
C PRO A 56 -2.30 -1.63 -17.74
N LEU A 57 -2.74 -0.77 -16.83
CA LEU A 57 -3.88 0.14 -17.01
C LEU A 57 -3.48 1.51 -17.57
N GLY A 58 -2.20 1.69 -17.95
CA GLY A 58 -1.69 2.90 -18.59
C GLY A 58 -1.03 3.90 -17.64
N TYR A 59 -0.77 3.53 -16.38
CA TYR A 59 -0.05 4.39 -15.43
C TYR A 59 1.46 4.25 -15.62
N ASP A 60 2.12 5.33 -16.05
CA ASP A 60 3.57 5.40 -16.19
C ASP A 60 4.24 5.79 -14.88
N ILE A 61 5.27 5.02 -14.49
CA ILE A 61 6.08 5.28 -13.29
C ILE A 61 7.51 5.69 -13.62
N ALA A 62 7.90 5.73 -14.90
CA ALA A 62 9.28 5.93 -15.35
C ALA A 62 9.89 7.28 -14.88
N TRP A 63 9.04 8.24 -14.53
CA TRP A 63 9.43 9.56 -14.05
C TRP A 63 9.42 9.70 -12.52
N SER A 64 9.30 8.58 -11.78
CA SER A 64 9.31 8.57 -10.32
C SER A 64 10.27 7.50 -9.79
N ASP A 65 11.46 7.92 -9.37
CA ASP A 65 12.45 7.05 -8.73
C ASP A 65 11.87 6.30 -7.53
N SER A 66 11.01 6.97 -6.75
CA SER A 66 10.34 6.36 -5.61
C SER A 66 9.39 5.23 -6.02
N ALA A 67 8.64 5.41 -7.12
CA ALA A 67 7.75 4.37 -7.63
C ALA A 67 8.53 3.20 -8.26
N ILE A 68 9.62 3.49 -8.98
CA ILE A 68 10.53 2.47 -9.54
C ILE A 68 11.14 1.64 -8.39
N ALA A 69 11.68 2.30 -7.37
CA ALA A 69 12.27 1.63 -6.21
C ALA A 69 11.24 0.79 -5.45
N ALA A 70 10.02 1.30 -5.28
CA ALA A 70 8.93 0.57 -4.65
C ALA A 70 8.52 -0.67 -5.46
N LEU A 71 8.41 -0.54 -6.79
CA LEU A 71 8.11 -1.68 -7.67
C LEU A 71 9.20 -2.75 -7.58
N HIS A 72 10.49 -2.38 -7.63
CA HIS A 72 11.59 -3.33 -7.49
C HIS A 72 11.57 -4.04 -6.12
N LEU A 73 11.32 -3.28 -5.05
CA LEU A 73 11.18 -3.85 -3.70
C LEU A 73 10.03 -4.87 -3.66
N TRP A 74 8.88 -4.51 -4.23
CA TRP A 74 7.73 -5.41 -4.31
C TRP A 74 8.04 -6.65 -5.14
N GLN A 75 8.61 -6.52 -6.33
CA GLN A 75 8.95 -7.66 -7.19
C GLN A 75 9.94 -8.63 -6.52
N HIS A 76 10.90 -8.09 -5.77
CA HIS A 76 11.81 -8.90 -4.97
C HIS A 76 11.11 -9.62 -3.80
N ALA A 77 10.20 -8.93 -3.12
CA ALA A 77 9.45 -9.48 -1.99
C ALA A 77 8.38 -10.49 -2.40
N LYS A 78 7.67 -10.23 -3.53
CA LYS A 78 6.44 -10.87 -3.99
C LYS A 78 6.42 -12.41 -3.89
N PRO A 79 7.48 -13.16 -4.26
CA PRO A 79 7.45 -14.62 -4.20
C PRO A 79 7.16 -15.18 -2.80
N GLU A 80 7.61 -14.50 -1.75
CA GLU A 80 7.42 -14.90 -0.36
C GLU A 80 7.11 -13.69 0.53
N TRP A 81 6.30 -12.77 0.01
CA TRP A 81 6.19 -11.43 0.58
C TRP A 81 5.73 -11.38 2.05
N PRO A 82 4.85 -12.28 2.56
CA PRO A 82 4.56 -12.34 3.97
C PRO A 82 5.83 -12.56 4.81
N ASN A 83 6.61 -13.57 4.43
CA ASN A 83 7.87 -13.91 5.10
C ASN A 83 8.96 -12.84 4.90
N TYR A 84 8.96 -12.16 3.74
CA TYR A 84 9.90 -11.08 3.48
C TYR A 84 9.65 -9.89 4.41
N LEU A 85 8.41 -9.40 4.51
CA LEU A 85 8.14 -8.22 5.35
C LEU A 85 8.07 -8.57 6.84
N LEU A 86 7.96 -9.85 7.24
CA LEU A 86 8.20 -10.30 8.63
C LEU A 86 9.59 -9.89 9.15
N LYS A 87 10.52 -9.55 8.28
CA LYS A 87 11.86 -9.06 8.64
C LYS A 87 11.89 -7.55 8.96
N SER A 88 10.78 -6.83 8.70
CA SER A 88 10.73 -5.36 8.80
C SER A 88 10.88 -4.86 10.22
N ALA A 89 11.30 -3.60 10.34
CA ALA A 89 11.41 -2.95 11.65
C ALA A 89 10.05 -2.82 12.35
N ALA A 90 8.93 -2.74 11.60
CA ALA A 90 7.59 -2.74 12.18
C ALA A 90 7.27 -4.04 12.90
N VAL A 91 7.59 -5.17 12.27
CA VAL A 91 7.35 -6.51 12.84
C VAL A 91 8.19 -6.76 14.06
N ARG A 92 9.47 -6.38 14.04
CA ARG A 92 10.34 -6.52 15.21
C ARG A 92 9.80 -5.76 16.43
N ARG A 93 9.14 -4.62 16.20
CA ARG A 93 8.48 -3.84 17.27
C ARG A 93 7.16 -4.47 17.71
N LEU A 94 6.33 -4.94 16.79
CA LEU A 94 5.05 -5.58 17.10
C LEU A 94 5.21 -6.94 17.79
N ASN A 95 6.20 -7.75 17.39
CA ASN A 95 6.50 -9.02 18.03
C ASN A 95 7.00 -8.85 19.47
N ALA A 96 7.68 -7.73 19.79
CA ALA A 96 8.03 -7.40 21.17
C ALA A 96 6.80 -7.13 22.07
N LEU A 97 5.62 -7.01 21.45
CA LEU A 97 4.33 -6.78 22.08
C LEU A 97 3.36 -7.96 21.88
N GLU A 98 3.84 -9.12 21.39
CA GLU A 98 3.04 -10.34 21.14
C GLU A 98 1.96 -10.24 20.04
N TYR A 99 2.01 -9.23 19.15
CA TYR A 99 1.04 -9.01 18.06
C TYR A 99 1.43 -9.63 16.71
N HIS A 100 1.97 -10.85 16.71
CA HIS A 100 2.44 -11.50 15.47
C HIS A 100 1.31 -11.74 14.45
N ASP A 101 0.16 -12.21 14.95
CA ASP A 101 -0.99 -12.58 14.13
C ASP A 101 -1.61 -11.37 13.41
N ASP A 102 -1.55 -10.19 14.03
CA ASP A 102 -2.05 -8.95 13.44
C ASP A 102 -1.24 -8.57 12.20
N PHE A 103 0.08 -8.72 12.25
CA PHE A 103 0.92 -8.42 11.10
C PHE A 103 0.63 -9.39 9.95
N VAL A 104 0.56 -10.70 10.25
CA VAL A 104 0.22 -11.72 9.24
C VAL A 104 -1.16 -11.45 8.64
N PHE A 105 -2.12 -10.99 9.45
CA PHE A 105 -3.44 -10.60 8.95
C PHE A 105 -3.38 -9.41 8.00
N CYS A 106 -2.67 -8.34 8.36
CA CYS A 106 -2.50 -7.14 7.52
C CYS A 106 -1.89 -7.43 6.14
N MET A 107 -1.21 -8.57 6.00
CA MET A 107 -0.62 -9.06 4.76
C MET A 107 -1.51 -10.03 3.98
N LYS A 108 -2.77 -10.23 4.37
CA LYS A 108 -3.67 -11.04 3.55
C LYS A 108 -4.16 -10.19 2.38
N PRO A 109 -3.93 -10.62 1.12
CA PRO A 109 -4.40 -9.86 -0.02
C PRO A 109 -5.93 -9.93 -0.08
N ASP A 110 -6.57 -8.78 -0.26
CA ASP A 110 -7.98 -8.67 -0.65
C ASP A 110 -8.96 -9.44 0.24
N VAL A 111 -8.76 -9.38 1.57
CA VAL A 111 -9.78 -9.82 2.56
C VAL A 111 -11.05 -8.97 2.46
N TYR A 112 -10.89 -7.69 2.11
CA TYR A 112 -11.97 -6.71 1.95
C TYR A 112 -11.90 -6.01 0.57
N PRO A 113 -12.09 -6.74 -0.54
CA PRO A 113 -11.84 -6.26 -1.90
C PRO A 113 -12.84 -5.19 -2.38
N ASP A 114 -13.93 -4.99 -1.65
CA ASP A 114 -15.00 -4.04 -1.96
C ASP A 114 -15.13 -2.94 -0.88
N ILE A 115 -14.13 -2.80 0.00
CA ILE A 115 -14.09 -1.76 1.04
C ILE A 115 -12.98 -0.78 0.72
N LEU A 116 -13.35 0.48 0.51
CA LEU A 116 -12.41 1.57 0.28
C LEU A 116 -12.70 2.72 1.25
N PRO A 117 -11.93 2.87 2.33
CA PRO A 117 -12.07 4.05 3.18
C PRO A 117 -11.67 5.31 2.41
N LEU A 118 -12.58 6.27 2.32
CA LEU A 118 -12.39 7.58 1.69
C LEU A 118 -12.30 8.65 2.79
N TRP A 119 -11.35 9.56 2.68
CA TRP A 119 -11.28 10.73 3.54
C TRP A 119 -12.17 11.84 2.99
N GLN A 120 -13.17 12.23 3.77
CA GLN A 120 -14.14 13.26 3.43
C GLN A 120 -14.52 14.05 4.68
N ASP A 121 -14.50 15.38 4.59
CA ASP A 121 -14.92 16.30 5.66
C ASP A 121 -14.29 16.00 7.04
N GLY A 122 -12.98 15.72 7.05
CA GLY A 122 -12.23 15.50 8.29
C GLY A 122 -12.37 14.10 8.91
N ARG A 123 -12.96 13.14 8.19
CA ARG A 123 -13.17 11.77 8.68
C ARG A 123 -13.06 10.72 7.58
N LEU A 124 -12.87 9.47 7.98
CA LEU A 124 -12.99 8.33 7.07
C LEU A 124 -14.45 7.89 6.95
N VAL A 125 -14.90 7.72 5.71
CA VAL A 125 -16.21 7.15 5.35
C VAL A 125 -16.01 5.94 4.45
N ARG A 126 -17.02 5.10 4.33
CA ARG A 126 -17.02 4.01 3.35
C ARG A 126 -17.27 4.62 1.96
N GLY A 127 -16.31 4.47 1.05
CA GLY A 127 -16.42 4.85 -0.35
C GLY A 127 -17.07 3.78 -1.21
#